data_AF-A0A941UQC9-F1
#
_entry.id   AF-A0A941UQC9-F1
#
_cell.length_a   1.000
_cell.length_b   1.000
_cell.length_c   1.000
_cell.angle_alpha   90.00
_cell.angle_beta   90.00
_cell.angle_gamma   90.00
#
_symmetry.space_group_name_H-M   'P 1'
#
loop_
_entity.id
_entity.type
_entity.pdbx_description
1 polymer ?
#
loop_
_entity_poly.entity_id
_entity_poly.type
_entity_poly.pdbx_seq_one_letter_code
_entity_poly.pdbx_strand_id
1 'polypeptide(L)'
;MSAESKCPVMHGARTTAGAQSNRDWWPNRLNLKILHQHSAKSNPMDGQFDYAEEFGKLDLAALKKDLYALMTDSQDWWPAD
;
A
#
# COMPACT_ATOMS: atom_id res chain seq x y z
N MET A 1 0.04 26.88 14.69
CA MET A 1 -0.68 26.84 13.41
C MET A 1 0.00 25.83 12.52
N SER A 2 -0.57 24.63 12.40
CA SER A 2 0.05 23.48 11.74
C SER A 2 0.32 23.76 10.26
N ALA A 3 1.54 23.51 9.80
CA ALA A 3 1.87 23.50 8.40
C ALA A 3 1.13 22.32 7.74
N GLU A 4 0.01 22.60 7.07
CA GLU A 4 -0.76 21.60 6.32
C GLU A 4 0.11 21.03 5.19
N SER A 5 0.19 19.70 5.10
CA SER A 5 0.91 18.96 4.06
C SER A 5 0.23 19.13 2.69
N LYS A 6 0.36 20.31 2.07
CA LYS A 6 -0.11 20.59 0.70
C LYS A 6 1.06 20.42 -0.27
N CYS A 7 0.80 19.73 -1.39
CA CYS A 7 1.78 19.61 -2.47
C CYS A 7 2.07 21.02 -3.04
N PRO A 8 3.33 21.48 -3.07
CA PRO A 8 3.67 22.85 -3.45
C PRO A 8 3.55 23.12 -4.96
N VAL A 9 3.36 22.08 -5.78
CA VAL A 9 3.22 22.20 -7.24
C VAL A 9 1.99 21.39 -7.69
N MET A 10 1.04 22.06 -8.35
CA MET A 10 -0.14 21.43 -8.93
C MET A 10 0.23 20.73 -10.26
N HIS A 11 0.31 19.40 -10.27
CA HIS A 11 0.55 18.63 -11.50
C HIS A 11 -0.78 18.32 -12.22
N GLY A 12 -0.88 18.74 -13.48
CA GLY A 12 -2.06 18.53 -14.33
C GLY A 12 -2.06 17.20 -15.10
N ALA A 13 -3.27 16.82 -15.52
CA ALA A 13 -3.68 15.81 -16.50
C ALA A 13 -3.98 14.37 -16.04
N ARG A 14 -3.41 13.82 -14.97
CA ARG A 14 -3.84 12.50 -14.43
C ARG A 14 -3.58 12.40 -12.92
N THR A 15 -4.59 12.74 -12.11
CA THR A 15 -4.93 12.21 -10.76
C THR A 15 -5.70 13.25 -9.96
N THR A 16 -6.82 12.84 -9.37
CA THR A 16 -7.64 13.62 -8.42
C THR A 16 -6.96 13.82 -7.05
N ALA A 17 -5.65 13.57 -6.94
CA ALA A 17 -4.89 13.69 -5.71
C ALA A 17 -4.42 15.13 -5.55
N GLY A 18 -5.11 15.89 -4.70
CA GLY A 18 -4.80 17.31 -4.41
C GLY A 18 -5.77 18.34 -4.97
N ALA A 19 -6.74 17.93 -5.79
CA ALA A 19 -7.86 18.79 -6.17
C ALA A 19 -8.83 18.97 -4.99
N GLN A 20 -9.45 20.15 -4.88
CA GLN A 20 -10.51 20.39 -3.89
C GLN A 20 -11.64 19.37 -4.07
N SER A 21 -12.05 18.77 -2.96
CA SER A 21 -13.02 17.70 -2.87
C SER A 21 -14.14 18.07 -1.90
N ASN A 22 -15.21 17.27 -1.86
CA ASN A 22 -16.31 17.49 -0.91
C ASN A 22 -15.88 17.46 0.57
N ARG A 23 -14.72 16.87 0.88
CA ARG A 23 -14.17 16.92 2.25
C ARG A 23 -13.63 18.31 2.58
N ASP A 24 -13.08 19.01 1.58
CA ASP A 24 -12.48 20.33 1.77
C ASP A 24 -13.58 21.40 1.91
N TRP A 25 -14.71 21.23 1.21
CA TRP A 25 -15.89 22.11 1.33
C TRP A 25 -16.72 21.89 2.61
N TRP A 26 -16.84 20.64 3.05
CA TRP A 26 -17.61 20.30 4.26
C TRP A 26 -16.78 19.39 5.18
N PRO A 27 -15.85 19.96 5.96
CA PRO A 27 -14.88 19.18 6.74
C PRO A 27 -15.51 18.29 7.82
N ASN A 28 -16.68 18.70 8.36
CA ASN A 28 -17.37 17.98 9.43
C ASN A 28 -18.46 17.00 8.92
N ARG A 29 -18.53 16.73 7.62
CA ARG A 29 -19.50 15.76 7.06
C ARG A 29 -19.14 14.34 7.47
N LEU A 30 -20.15 13.48 7.66
CA LEU A 30 -19.95 12.06 7.90
C LEU A 30 -19.16 11.40 6.75
N ASN A 31 -18.08 10.70 7.08
CA ASN A 31 -17.22 10.04 6.11
C ASN A 31 -17.64 8.58 5.89
N LEU A 32 -18.35 8.31 4.81
CA LEU A 32 -18.76 6.95 4.42
C LEU A 32 -17.68 6.17 3.66
N LYS A 33 -16.53 6.79 3.32
CA LYS A 33 -15.48 6.12 2.54
C LYS A 33 -14.90 4.90 3.25
N ILE A 34 -14.95 4.88 4.57
CA ILE A 34 -14.48 3.75 5.39
C ILE A 34 -15.23 2.44 5.06
N LEU A 35 -16.47 2.54 4.61
CA LEU A 35 -17.32 1.37 4.38
C LEU A 35 -17.03 0.66 3.04
N HIS A 36 -16.22 1.27 2.18
CA HIS A 36 -15.82 0.69 0.90
C HIS A 36 -14.30 0.58 0.74
N GLN A 37 -13.56 0.66 1.85
CA GLN A 37 -12.13 0.35 1.87
C GLN A 37 -11.93 -1.14 1.55
N HIS A 38 -10.81 -1.47 0.90
CA HIS A 38 -10.42 -2.86 0.58
C HIS A 38 -11.46 -3.66 -0.22
N SER A 39 -12.16 -3.00 -1.16
CA SER A 39 -13.06 -3.70 -2.08
C SER A 39 -12.33 -4.74 -2.93
N ALA A 40 -13.00 -5.84 -3.26
CA ALA A 40 -12.50 -6.85 -4.19
C ALA A 40 -12.07 -6.27 -5.55
N LYS A 41 -12.65 -5.15 -5.98
CA LYS A 41 -12.27 -4.45 -7.23
C LYS A 41 -10.85 -3.89 -7.21
N SER A 42 -10.31 -3.61 -6.02
CA SER A 42 -8.94 -3.13 -5.83
C SER A 42 -7.97 -4.25 -5.45
N ASN A 43 -8.48 -5.46 -5.21
CA ASN A 43 -7.63 -6.62 -4.92
C ASN A 43 -7.07 -7.15 -6.24
N PRO A 44 -5.74 -7.21 -6.43
CA PRO A 44 -5.14 -7.78 -7.63
C PRO A 44 -5.18 -9.32 -7.66
N MET A 45 -5.46 -9.97 -6.53
CA MET A 45 -5.54 -11.43 -6.42
C MET A 45 -6.85 -11.95 -7.04
N ASP A 46 -6.86 -13.22 -7.43
CA ASP A 46 -8.05 -13.85 -7.97
C ASP A 46 -9.20 -13.91 -6.94
N GLY A 47 -10.43 -13.92 -7.44
CA GLY A 47 -11.63 -13.86 -6.59
C GLY A 47 -11.82 -15.08 -5.69
N GLN A 48 -11.17 -16.20 -6.01
CA GLN A 48 -11.19 -17.44 -5.21
C GLN A 48 -9.89 -17.66 -4.44
N PHE A 49 -8.99 -16.67 -4.40
CA PHE A 49 -7.71 -16.81 -3.72
C PHE A 49 -7.87 -16.90 -2.20
N ASP A 50 -7.43 -18.01 -1.61
CA ASP A 50 -7.36 -18.21 -0.17
C ASP A 50 -5.90 -18.15 0.32
N TYR A 51 -5.56 -17.08 1.02
CA TYR A 51 -4.21 -16.89 1.56
C TYR A 51 -3.83 -17.95 2.60
N ALA A 52 -4.78 -18.40 3.44
CA ALA A 52 -4.48 -19.36 4.49
C ALA A 52 -4.19 -20.75 3.89
N GLU A 53 -4.93 -21.14 2.85
CA GLU A 53 -4.68 -22.38 2.12
C GLU A 53 -3.30 -22.35 1.43
N GLU A 54 -3.00 -21.28 0.69
CA GLU A 54 -1.73 -21.16 -0.03
C GLU A 54 -0.53 -21.04 0.92
N PHE A 55 -0.68 -20.32 2.03
CA PHE A 55 0.35 -20.26 3.06
C PHE A 55 0.59 -21.62 3.71
N GLY A 56 -0.46 -22.44 3.88
CA GLY A 56 -0.32 -23.80 4.41
C GLY A 56 0.50 -24.74 3.52
N LYS A 57 0.56 -24.47 2.21
CA LYS A 57 1.36 -25.24 1.22
C LYS A 57 2.83 -24.78 1.17
N LEU A 58 3.17 -23.68 1.81
CA LEU A 58 4.49 -23.04 1.72
C LEU A 58 5.56 -23.82 2.48
N ASP A 59 6.71 -24.06 1.86
CA ASP A 59 7.89 -24.59 2.55
C ASP A 59 8.54 -23.49 3.41
N LEU A 60 8.14 -23.45 4.69
CA LEU A 60 8.66 -22.49 5.65
C LEU A 60 10.13 -22.71 5.99
N ALA A 61 10.66 -23.92 5.84
CA ALA A 61 12.07 -24.19 6.12
C ALA A 61 12.95 -23.64 5.00
N ALA A 62 12.56 -23.86 3.74
CA ALA A 62 13.22 -23.26 2.59
C ALA A 62 13.15 -21.73 2.63
N LEU A 63 11.96 -21.16 2.87
CA LEU A 63 11.80 -19.69 2.96
C LEU A 63 12.73 -19.07 4.02
N LYS A 64 12.78 -19.66 5.22
CA LYS A 64 13.67 -19.15 6.28
C LYS A 64 15.13 -19.26 5.88
N LYS A 65 15.53 -20.36 5.25
CA LYS A 65 16.90 -20.55 4.76
C LYS A 65 17.28 -19.48 3.72
N ASP A 66 16.38 -19.19 2.79
CA ASP A 66 16.60 -18.17 1.76
C ASP A 66 16.70 -16.77 2.38
N LEU A 67 15.88 -16.47 3.40
CA LEU A 67 16.00 -15.22 4.16
C LEU A 67 17.36 -15.11 4.88
N TYR A 68 17.86 -16.19 5.49
CA TYR A 68 19.18 -16.17 6.12
C TYR A 68 20.31 -15.98 5.10
N ALA A 69 20.18 -16.54 3.91
CA ALA A 69 21.16 -16.31 2.84
C ALA A 69 21.15 -14.84 2.39
N LEU A 70 19.95 -14.27 2.18
CA LEU A 70 19.75 -12.88 1.78
C LEU A 70 20.37 -11.88 2.76
N MET A 71 20.36 -12.17 4.07
CA MET A 71 20.97 -11.30 5.08
C MET A 71 22.47 -11.02 4.84
N THR A 72 23.16 -11.90 4.12
CA THR A 72 24.59 -11.77 3.80
C THR A 72 24.88 -11.52 2.32
N ASP A 73 23.84 -11.42 1.50
CA ASP A 73 23.95 -11.17 0.06
C ASP A 73 23.83 -9.67 -0.23
N SER A 74 24.92 -8.95 0.03
CA SER A 74 24.99 -7.49 -0.12
C SER A 74 24.71 -7.05 -1.55
N GLN A 75 23.90 -6.01 -1.72
CA GLN A 75 23.53 -5.49 -3.02
C GLN A 75 24.25 -4.16 -3.28
N ASP A 76 24.84 -3.98 -4.47
CA ASP A 76 25.63 -2.77 -4.77
C ASP A 76 24.83 -1.47 -4.67
N TRP A 77 23.51 -1.53 -4.93
CA TRP A 77 22.61 -0.38 -4.84
C TRP A 77 22.20 -0.03 -3.39
N TRP A 78 22.40 -0.96 -2.45
CA TRP A 78 22.23 -0.76 -1.01
C TRP A 78 23.14 -1.72 -0.24
N PRO A 79 24.43 -1.37 -0.09
CA PRO A 79 25.40 -2.26 0.55
C PRO A 79 25.02 -2.58 2.00
N ALA A 80 25.26 -3.81 2.43
CA ALA A 80 25.19 -4.16 3.84
C ALA A 80 26.31 -3.46 4.63
N ASP A 81 25.99 -3.01 5.84
CA ASP A 81 26.91 -2.26 6.74
C ASP A 81 28.18 -3.03 7.11
#